data_AF-A0A7S2VHN5-F1
#
_entry.id   AF-A0A7S2VHN5-F1
#
_cell.length_a   1.000
_cell.length_b   1.000
_cell.length_c   1.000
_cell.angle_alpha   90.00
_cell.angle_beta   90.00
_cell.angle_gamma   90.00
#
_symmetry.space_group_name_H-M   'P 1'
#
loop_
_entity.id
_entity.type
_entity.pdbx_description
1 polymer ?
#
loop_
_entity_poly.entity_id
_entity_poly.type
_entity_poly.pdbx_seq_one_letter_code
_entity_poly.pdbx_strand_id
1 'polypeptide(L)'
;HAFTPQNCSNFVWSYATMRIGNADMFEAMSHQVRIWLLTEFDPQHLSNVLWSYAKLQVCDRALFEAAAEEIVRRGIEYLSRSSQNISNVIWAYGAVGIRPPALLAAIEREVTG
;
A
#
# COMPACT_ATOMS: atom_id res chain seq x y z
N HIS A 1 -5.09 -11.04 -21.66
CA HIS A 1 -5.80 -10.76 -20.39
C HIS A 1 -5.15 -9.55 -19.74
N ALA A 2 -5.91 -8.51 -19.43
CA ALA A 2 -5.36 -7.33 -18.75
C ALA A 2 -5.07 -7.69 -17.28
N PHE A 3 -3.88 -7.34 -16.80
CA PHE A 3 -3.52 -7.52 -15.41
C PHE A 3 -4.26 -6.44 -14.59
N THR A 4 -5.14 -6.83 -13.67
CA THR A 4 -5.97 -5.89 -12.89
C THR A 4 -5.27 -5.48 -11.59
N PRO A 5 -5.68 -4.37 -10.92
CA PRO A 5 -5.17 -4.01 -9.59
C PRO A 5 -5.32 -5.14 -8.56
N GLN A 6 -6.43 -5.88 -8.60
CA GLN A 6 -6.65 -7.05 -7.77
C GLN A 6 -5.65 -8.17 -8.06
N ASN A 7 -5.41 -8.50 -9.34
CA ASN A 7 -4.44 -9.52 -9.71
C ASN A 7 -3.03 -9.10 -9.30
N CYS A 8 -2.69 -7.82 -9.45
CA CYS A 8 -1.43 -7.24 -8.98
C CYS A 8 -1.25 -7.42 -7.47
N SER A 9 -2.24 -7.02 -6.68
CA SER A 9 -2.24 -7.19 -5.22
C SER A 9 -2.00 -8.64 -4.83
N ASN A 10 -2.77 -9.58 -5.39
CA ASN A 10 -2.67 -11.00 -5.06
C ASN A 10 -1.31 -11.58 -5.48
N PHE A 11 -0.76 -11.11 -6.59
CA PHE A 11 0.53 -11.54 -7.10
C PHE A 11 1.67 -11.14 -6.15
N VAL A 12 1.78 -9.85 -5.79
CA VAL A 12 2.84 -9.39 -4.87
C VAL A 12 2.67 -9.98 -3.46
N TRP A 13 1.43 -10.18 -3.02
CA TRP A 13 1.12 -10.83 -1.74
C TRP A 13 1.59 -12.29 -1.71
N SER A 14 1.42 -13.02 -2.81
CA SER A 14 1.88 -14.41 -2.92
C SER A 14 3.40 -14.49 -2.82
N TYR A 15 4.12 -13.62 -3.54
CA TYR A 15 5.59 -13.53 -3.45
C TYR A 15 6.07 -13.18 -2.05
N ALA A 16 5.41 -12.21 -1.40
CA ALA A 16 5.73 -11.84 -0.02
C ALA A 16 5.51 -12.99 0.97
N THR A 17 4.42 -13.74 0.80
CA THR A 17 4.10 -14.91 1.64
C THR A 17 5.11 -16.04 1.44
N MET A 18 5.57 -16.26 0.20
CA MET A 18 6.64 -17.20 -0.12
C MET A 18 8.04 -16.69 0.26
N ARG A 19 8.17 -15.42 0.68
CA ARG A 19 9.43 -14.73 0.97
C ARG A 19 10.39 -14.71 -0.22
N ILE A 20 9.84 -14.61 -1.43
CA ILE A 20 10.61 -14.53 -2.67
C ILE A 20 10.69 -13.07 -3.09
N GLY A 21 11.90 -12.54 -3.13
CA GLY A 21 12.20 -11.22 -3.69
C GLY A 21 12.64 -11.30 -5.15
N ASN A 22 12.17 -10.37 -5.97
CA ASN A 22 12.68 -10.13 -7.32
C ASN A 22 12.63 -8.62 -7.58
N ALA A 23 13.79 -7.96 -7.55
CA ALA A 23 13.87 -6.51 -7.58
C ALA A 23 13.21 -5.92 -8.85
N ASP A 24 13.59 -6.40 -10.03
CA ASP A 24 13.07 -5.92 -11.32
C ASP A 24 11.55 -6.09 -11.42
N MET A 25 11.04 -7.22 -10.94
CA MET A 25 9.61 -7.48 -10.89
C MET A 25 8.89 -6.49 -9.94
N PHE A 26 9.40 -6.29 -8.73
CA PHE A 26 8.79 -5.35 -7.78
C PHE A 26 8.88 -3.89 -8.30
N GLU A 27 9.96 -3.50 -8.97
CA GLU A 27 10.05 -2.18 -9.61
C GLU A 27 9.01 -2.00 -10.72
N ALA A 28 8.87 -2.97 -11.63
CA ALA A 28 7.86 -2.92 -12.68
C ALA A 28 6.42 -2.87 -12.11
N MET A 29 6.16 -3.64 -11.06
CA MET A 29 4.89 -3.65 -10.36
C MET A 29 4.59 -2.31 -9.69
N SER A 30 5.60 -1.68 -9.07
CA SER A 30 5.46 -0.37 -8.43
C SER A 30 5.05 0.70 -9.42
N HIS A 31 5.72 0.75 -10.58
CA HIS A 31 5.37 1.67 -11.64
C HIS A 31 3.90 1.51 -12.07
N GLN A 32 3.45 0.27 -12.26
CA GLN A 32 2.07 0.00 -12.65
C GLN A 32 1.06 0.35 -11.55
N VAL A 33 1.37 0.04 -10.28
CA VAL A 33 0.51 0.39 -9.13
C VAL A 33 0.34 1.90 -9.05
N ARG A 34 1.41 2.67 -9.23
CA ARG A 34 1.36 4.14 -9.18
C ARG A 34 0.45 4.76 -10.24
N ILE A 35 0.32 4.12 -11.41
CA ILE A 35 -0.63 4.53 -12.45
C ILE A 35 -2.08 4.29 -11.99
N TRP A 36 -2.35 3.13 -11.39
CA TRP A 36 -3.69 2.73 -10.96
C TRP A 36 -4.17 3.36 -9.64
N LEU A 37 -3.24 3.86 -8.81
CA LEU A 37 -3.55 4.49 -7.52
C LEU A 37 -4.67 5.53 -7.65
N LEU A 38 -4.68 6.29 -8.74
CA LEU A 38 -5.59 7.41 -8.95
C LEU A 38 -7.05 7.00 -9.21
N THR A 39 -7.31 5.79 -9.70
CA THR A 39 -8.62 5.45 -10.28
C THR A 39 -9.15 4.07 -9.94
N GLU A 40 -8.30 3.07 -9.67
CA GLU A 40 -8.73 1.66 -9.73
C GLU A 40 -8.53 0.83 -8.46
N PHE A 41 -7.80 1.34 -7.46
CA PHE A 41 -7.55 0.57 -6.24
C PHE A 41 -8.73 0.61 -5.25
N ASP A 42 -9.22 -0.58 -4.91
CA ASP A 42 -9.94 -0.85 -3.65
C ASP A 42 -8.95 -0.82 -2.47
N PRO A 43 -9.36 -0.32 -1.28
CA PRO A 43 -8.48 -0.18 -0.13
C PRO A 43 -7.81 -1.49 0.32
N GLN A 44 -8.47 -2.64 0.16
CA GLN A 44 -7.87 -3.93 0.51
C GLN A 44 -6.71 -4.28 -0.42
N HIS A 45 -6.84 -4.00 -1.72
CA HIS A 45 -5.77 -4.29 -2.67
C HIS A 45 -4.57 -3.38 -2.45
N LEU A 46 -4.80 -2.10 -2.15
CA LEU A 46 -3.69 -1.18 -1.82
C LEU A 46 -2.98 -1.58 -0.53
N SER A 47 -3.74 -1.92 0.53
CA SER A 47 -3.15 -2.33 1.81
C SER A 47 -2.29 -3.60 1.65
N ASN A 48 -2.74 -4.57 0.84
CA ASN A 48 -1.99 -5.77 0.52
C ASN A 48 -0.71 -5.47 -0.26
N VAL A 49 -0.75 -4.56 -1.24
CA VAL A 49 0.47 -4.14 -1.97
C VAL A 49 1.49 -3.55 -1.00
N LEU A 50 1.11 -2.55 -0.21
CA LEU A 50 2.03 -1.91 0.75
C LEU A 50 2.60 -2.91 1.76
N TRP A 51 1.74 -3.79 2.30
CA TRP A 51 2.17 -4.84 3.21
C TRP A 51 3.18 -5.79 2.56
N SER A 52 2.98 -6.15 1.29
CA SER A 52 3.85 -7.08 0.58
C SER A 52 5.26 -6.52 0.37
N TYR A 53 5.35 -5.25 -0.05
CA TYR A 53 6.63 -4.55 -0.21
C TYR A 53 7.34 -4.45 1.14
N ALA A 54 6.62 -4.03 2.18
CA ALA A 54 7.17 -3.96 3.53
C ALA A 54 7.62 -5.31 4.09
N LYS A 55 6.84 -6.38 3.86
CA LYS A 55 7.14 -7.73 4.33
C LYS A 55 8.44 -8.28 3.73
N LEU A 56 8.71 -7.94 2.47
CA LEU A 56 9.95 -8.28 1.78
C LEU A 56 11.07 -7.26 2.01
N GLN A 57 10.85 -6.23 2.84
CA GLN A 57 11.79 -5.14 3.10
C GLN A 57 12.19 -4.38 1.83
N VAL A 58 11.29 -4.32 0.84
CA VAL A 58 11.45 -3.53 -0.37
C VAL A 58 10.99 -2.10 -0.07
N CYS A 59 11.95 -1.21 0.12
CA CYS A 59 11.69 0.22 0.38
C CYS A 59 11.52 0.97 -0.95
N ASP A 60 10.33 0.88 -1.53
CA ASP A 60 9.96 1.68 -2.71
C ASP A 60 9.36 3.03 -2.27
N ARG A 61 10.22 4.01 -2.04
CA ARG A 61 9.79 5.33 -1.55
C ARG A 61 8.73 5.99 -2.44
N ALA A 62 8.84 5.86 -3.77
CA ALA A 62 7.91 6.49 -4.70
C ALA A 62 6.51 5.88 -4.62
N LEU A 63 6.41 4.56 -4.45
CA LEU A 63 5.14 3.88 -4.23
C LEU A 63 4.50 4.29 -2.90
N PHE A 64 5.27 4.29 -1.81
CA PHE A 64 4.76 4.64 -0.49
C PHE A 64 4.33 6.11 -0.43
N GLU A 65 5.11 7.05 -0.97
CA GLU A 65 4.71 8.47 -0.99
C GLU A 65 3.43 8.68 -1.81
N ALA A 66 3.33 8.10 -3.01
CA ALA A 66 2.13 8.18 -3.83
C ALA A 66 0.90 7.56 -3.15
N ALA A 67 1.07 6.43 -2.45
CA ALA A 67 -0.02 5.79 -1.70
C ALA A 67 -0.48 6.66 -0.52
N ALA A 68 0.44 7.30 0.21
CA ALA A 68 0.08 8.22 1.29
C ALA A 68 -0.74 9.40 0.78
N GLU A 69 -0.28 10.04 -0.29
CA GLU A 69 -0.97 11.16 -0.94
C GLU A 69 -2.38 10.75 -1.37
N GLU A 70 -2.51 9.59 -2.00
CA GLU A 70 -3.80 9.10 -2.49
C GLU A 70 -4.78 8.76 -1.36
N ILE A 71 -4.31 8.12 -0.29
CA ILE A 71 -5.13 7.81 0.89
C ILE A 71 -5.62 9.11 1.54
N VAL A 72 -4.72 10.09 1.73
CA VAL A 72 -5.09 11.40 2.29
C VAL A 72 -6.10 12.11 1.39
N ARG A 73 -5.90 12.08 0.07
CA ARG A 73 -6.81 12.70 -0.92
C ARG A 73 -8.21 12.08 -0.89
N ARG A 74 -8.32 10.76 -0.75
CA ARG A 74 -9.61 10.05 -0.63
C ARG A 74 -10.25 10.16 0.76
N GLY A 75 -9.47 10.57 1.76
CA GLY A 75 -9.86 10.57 3.16
C GLY A 75 -9.65 9.20 3.83
N ILE A 76 -9.44 9.19 5.15
CA ILE A 76 -9.19 7.95 5.92
C ILE A 76 -10.37 6.98 5.87
N GLU A 77 -11.59 7.48 5.65
CA GLU A 77 -12.78 6.66 5.42
C GLU A 77 -12.61 5.62 4.30
N TYR A 78 -11.75 5.93 3.32
CA TYR A 78 -11.34 4.98 2.29
C TYR A 78 -10.75 3.69 2.88
N LEU A 79 -9.91 3.82 3.91
CA LEU A 79 -9.32 2.67 4.61
C LEU A 79 -10.24 2.11 5.70
N SER A 80 -11.09 2.93 6.32
CA SER A 80 -11.85 2.56 7.53
C SER A 80 -12.97 1.55 7.30
N ARG A 81 -13.28 1.20 6.05
CA ARG A 81 -14.14 0.04 5.71
C ARG A 81 -13.66 -1.28 6.35
N SER A 82 -12.38 -1.37 6.72
CA SER A 82 -11.85 -2.46 7.52
C SER A 82 -10.70 -1.97 8.42
N SER A 83 -10.79 -2.22 9.72
CA SER A 83 -9.72 -1.91 10.70
C SER A 83 -8.37 -2.58 10.36
N GLN A 84 -8.41 -3.68 9.60
CA GLN A 84 -7.22 -4.37 9.13
C GLN A 84 -6.46 -3.56 8.07
N ASN A 85 -7.16 -2.81 7.21
CA ASN A 85 -6.49 -2.00 6.17
C ASN A 85 -5.65 -0.90 6.79
N ILE A 86 -6.19 -0.18 7.78
CA ILE A 86 -5.46 0.84 8.54
C ILE A 86 -4.24 0.23 9.22
N SER A 87 -4.42 -0.92 9.88
CA SER A 87 -3.34 -1.63 10.57
C SER A 87 -2.22 -2.05 9.62
N ASN A 88 -2.57 -2.64 8.47
CA ASN A 88 -1.60 -3.08 7.45
C ASN A 88 -0.84 -1.90 6.85
N VAL A 89 -1.54 -0.80 6.54
CA VAL A 89 -0.93 0.41 5.99
C VAL A 89 0.08 0.99 6.99
N ILE A 90 -0.33 1.26 8.24
CA ILE A 90 0.57 1.82 9.27
C ILE A 90 1.76 0.89 9.51
N TRP A 91 1.50 -0.41 9.67
CA TRP A 91 2.56 -1.38 9.88
C TRP A 91 3.57 -1.37 8.72
N ALA A 92 3.08 -1.30 7.47
CA ALA A 92 3.94 -1.27 6.30
C ALA A 92 4.88 -0.05 6.31
N TYR A 93 4.36 1.15 6.59
CA TYR A 93 5.19 2.36 6.71
C TYR A 93 6.26 2.25 7.80
N GLY A 94 5.88 1.72 8.97
CA GLY A 94 6.82 1.47 10.06
C GLY A 94 7.92 0.47 9.68
N ALA A 95 7.55 -0.61 9.01
CA ALA A 95 8.47 -1.68 8.61
C ALA A 95 9.49 -1.26 7.55
N VAL A 96 9.17 -0.28 6.69
CA VAL A 96 10.12 0.29 5.71
C VAL A 96 10.78 1.59 6.19
N GLY A 97 10.44 2.07 7.39
CA GLY A 97 11.02 3.29 7.97
C GLY A 97 10.59 4.58 7.28
N ILE A 98 9.46 4.59 6.58
CA ILE A 98 8.91 5.80 5.95
C ILE A 98 7.88 6.42 6.87
N ARG A 99 8.01 7.72 7.11
CA ARG A 99 7.06 8.50 7.93
C ARG A 99 6.22 9.41 7.02
N PRO A 100 4.92 9.13 6.84
CA PRO A 100 4.01 9.99 6.08
C PRO A 100 3.20 10.91 7.02
N PRO A 101 3.63 12.17 7.29
CA PRO A 101 3.07 12.96 8.38
C PRO A 101 1.58 13.27 8.21
N ALA A 102 1.15 13.60 6.99
CA ALA A 102 -0.26 13.89 6.71
C ALA A 102 -1.16 12.65 6.89
N LEU A 103 -0.67 11.46 6.48
CA LEU A 103 -1.40 10.21 6.68
C LEU A 103 -1.50 9.85 8.16
N LEU A 104 -0.41 9.98 8.91
CA LEU A 104 -0.40 9.70 10.35
C LEU A 104 -1.36 10.62 11.10
N ALA A 105 -1.28 11.93 10.86
CA ALA A 105 -2.19 12.89 11.48
C ALA A 105 -3.66 12.61 11.13
N ALA A 106 -3.93 12.13 9.91
CA ALA A 106 -5.29 11.78 9.51
C ALA A 106 -5.79 10.51 10.22
N ILE A 107 -4.95 9.48 10.37
CA ILE A 107 -5.33 8.26 11.09
C ILE A 107 -5.48 8.52 12.59
N GLU A 108 -4.59 9.32 13.20
CA GLU A 108 -4.69 9.69 14.61
C GLU A 108 -6.05 10.35 14.91
N ARG A 109 -6.47 11.30 14.09
CA ARG A 109 -7.81 11.93 14.22
C ARG A 109 -8.95 10.91 14.15
N GLU A 110 -8.88 9.96 13.22
CA GLU A 110 -9.91 8.91 13.05
C GLU A 110 -9.98 7.98 14.27
N VAL A 111 -8.85 7.63 14.88
CA VAL A 111 -8.80 6.69 16.01
C VAL A 111 -9.17 7.35 17.34
N THR A 112 -8.93 8.66 17.48
CA THR A 112 -9.20 9.40 18.72
C THR A 112 -10.54 10.15 18.75
N GLY A 113 -11.20 10.31 17.60
CA GLY A 113 -12.51 10.96 17.47
C GLY A 113 -13.66 10.01 17.76
#